data_AF-A0A258IX99-F1
#
_entry.id   AF-A0A258IX99-F1
#
_cell.length_a   1.000
_cell.length_b   1.000
_cell.length_c   1.000
_cell.angle_alpha   90.00
_cell.angle_beta   90.00
_cell.angle_gamma   90.00
#
_symmetry.space_group_name_H-M   'P 1'
#
loop_
_entity.id
_entity.type
_entity.pdbx_description
1 polymer ?
#
loop_
_entity_poly.entity_id
_entity_poly.type
_entity_poly.pdbx_seq_one_letter_code
_entity_poly.pdbx_strand_id
1 'polypeptide(L)'
;MSLQKRIWDLIVLGIFVFAAAFASAPWFAFRALKSAAQYEDVQAIGELVDFPAVRRSLTGQLQEAAPVAAAEPPSIWRDPMGAMRRAIEPIAPPEPKVDRYLTIAGISALTRGYAPGAAPAGAARPETVGGKVKAVVSGPYPTLAYWDPNRVRVAMKRPGDARKVTVFTFQRRALFTWKLVHIKLPRDER
;
A
#
# COMPACT_ATOMS: atom_id res chain seq x y z
N MET A 1 -36.89 21.55 -29.49
CA MET A 1 -35.44 21.30 -29.28
C MET A 1 -34.91 20.68 -30.57
N SER A 2 -34.05 21.38 -31.32
CA SER A 2 -33.53 20.86 -32.60
C SER A 2 -32.73 19.57 -32.38
N LEU A 3 -32.77 18.64 -33.33
CA LEU A 3 -32.04 17.36 -33.26
C LEU A 3 -30.55 17.58 -32.96
N GLN A 4 -29.96 18.62 -33.55
CA GLN A 4 -28.60 19.07 -33.31
C GLN A 4 -28.32 19.43 -31.84
N LYS A 5 -29.26 20.10 -31.15
CA LYS A 5 -29.12 20.42 -29.73
C LYS A 5 -29.13 19.14 -28.87
N ARG A 6 -29.98 18.17 -29.19
CA ARG A 6 -30.01 16.87 -28.49
C ARG A 6 -28.72 16.08 -28.68
N ILE A 7 -28.17 16.06 -29.89
CA ILE A 7 -26.89 15.40 -30.17
C ILE A 7 -25.77 16.08 -29.39
N TRP A 8 -25.74 17.41 -29.38
CA TRP A 8 -24.74 18.17 -28.63
C TRP A 8 -24.86 17.93 -27.11
N ASP A 9 -26.08 17.96 -26.56
CA ASP A 9 -26.34 17.64 -25.15
C ASP A 9 -25.88 16.21 -24.80
N LEU A 10 -26.08 15.23 -25.70
CA LEU A 10 -25.60 13.86 -25.51
C LEU A 10 -24.08 13.75 -25.56
N ILE A 11 -23.42 14.49 -26.44
CA ILE A 11 -21.94 14.54 -26.52
C ILE A 11 -21.38 15.14 -25.22
N VAL A 12 -21.94 16.26 -24.77
CA VAL A 12 -21.55 16.91 -23.52
C VAL A 12 -21.76 15.96 -22.34
N LEU A 13 -22.94 15.33 -22.26
CA LEU A 13 -23.22 14.32 -21.24
C LEU A 13 -22.22 13.16 -21.29
N GLY A 14 -21.88 12.66 -22.48
CA GLY A 14 -20.89 11.60 -22.67
C GLY A 14 -19.51 12.00 -22.15
N ILE A 15 -19.07 13.23 -22.41
CA ILE A 15 -17.81 13.77 -21.89
C ILE A 15 -17.85 13.85 -20.36
N PHE A 16 -18.95 14.33 -19.77
CA PHE A 16 -19.09 14.40 -18.32
C PHE A 16 -19.08 13.01 -17.67
N VAL A 17 -19.79 12.04 -18.24
CA VAL A 17 -19.78 10.65 -17.77
C VAL A 17 -18.38 10.06 -17.88
N PHE A 18 -17.69 10.29 -18.99
CA PHE A 18 -16.32 9.84 -19.19
C PHE A 18 -15.35 10.47 -18.18
N ALA A 19 -15.45 11.78 -17.95
CA ALA A 19 -14.63 12.49 -16.98
C ALA A 19 -14.88 12.01 -15.54
N ALA A 20 -16.14 11.77 -15.18
CA ALA A 20 -16.51 11.22 -13.88
C ALA A 20 -15.99 9.78 -13.69
N ALA A 21 -16.14 8.93 -14.71
CA ALA A 21 -15.59 7.57 -14.71
C ALA A 21 -14.05 7.60 -14.56
N PHE A 22 -13.38 8.46 -15.32
CA PHE A 22 -11.94 8.64 -15.28
C PHE A 22 -11.44 9.13 -13.91
N ALA A 23 -12.11 10.13 -13.33
CA ALA A 23 -11.75 10.67 -12.01
C ALA A 23 -12.01 9.67 -10.87
N SER A 24 -13.01 8.80 -11.01
CA SER A 24 -13.35 7.78 -10.01
C SER A 24 -12.50 6.51 -10.11
N ALA A 25 -11.87 6.24 -11.26
CA ALA A 25 -11.09 5.02 -11.49
C ALA A 25 -10.00 4.73 -10.43
N PRO A 26 -9.22 5.72 -9.93
CA PRO A 26 -8.23 5.48 -8.88
C PRO A 26 -8.88 5.02 -7.55
N TRP A 27 -10.06 5.55 -7.23
CA TRP A 27 -10.80 5.16 -6.03
C TRP A 27 -11.26 3.69 -6.12
N PHE A 28 -11.76 3.29 -7.29
CA PHE A 28 -12.11 1.90 -7.55
C PHE A 28 -10.89 0.97 -7.48
N ALA A 29 -9.74 1.38 -8.00
CA ALA A 29 -8.51 0.60 -7.93
C ALA A 29 -8.06 0.33 -6.48
N PHE A 30 -8.12 1.34 -5.60
CA PHE A 30 -7.83 1.14 -4.18
C PHE A 30 -8.84 0.19 -3.51
N ARG A 31 -10.13 0.35 -3.79
CA ARG A 31 -11.18 -0.56 -3.25
C ARG A 31 -11.00 -1.99 -3.74
N ALA A 32 -10.66 -2.18 -5.01
CA ALA A 32 -10.36 -3.47 -5.61
C ALA A 32 -9.14 -4.11 -4.95
N LEU A 33 -8.08 -3.34 -4.68
CA LEU A 33 -6.91 -3.85 -3.95
C LEU A 33 -7.29 -4.28 -2.53
N LYS A 34 -8.05 -3.43 -1.82
CA LYS A 34 -8.51 -3.73 -0.46
C LYS A 34 -9.37 -4.99 -0.43
N SER A 35 -10.29 -5.16 -1.39
CA SER A 35 -11.11 -6.37 -1.48
C SER A 35 -10.27 -7.59 -1.86
N ALA A 36 -9.39 -7.48 -2.85
CA ALA A 36 -8.52 -8.59 -3.26
C ALA A 36 -7.66 -9.09 -2.09
N ALA A 37 -7.12 -8.16 -1.29
CA ALA A 37 -6.39 -8.50 -0.07
C ALA A 37 -7.27 -9.09 1.06
N GLN A 38 -8.57 -8.78 1.09
CA GLN A 38 -9.54 -9.35 2.04
C GLN A 38 -10.08 -10.72 1.60
N TYR A 39 -10.12 -10.99 0.31
CA TYR A 39 -10.55 -12.26 -0.28
C TYR A 39 -9.38 -13.20 -0.59
N GLU A 40 -8.15 -12.78 -0.28
CA GLU A 40 -6.92 -13.52 -0.58
C GLU A 40 -6.80 -13.89 -2.07
N ASP A 41 -7.32 -13.02 -2.94
CA ASP A 41 -7.35 -13.23 -4.38
C ASP A 41 -5.98 -12.93 -4.99
N VAL A 42 -5.20 -13.99 -5.18
CA VAL A 42 -3.82 -13.94 -5.69
C VAL A 42 -3.75 -13.30 -7.08
N GLN A 43 -4.69 -13.65 -7.96
CA GLN A 43 -4.67 -13.13 -9.34
C GLN A 43 -4.98 -11.65 -9.37
N ALA A 44 -6.05 -11.21 -8.69
CA ALA A 44 -6.41 -9.80 -8.63
C ALA A 44 -5.29 -8.96 -7.99
N ILE A 45 -4.64 -9.47 -6.94
CA ILE A 45 -3.48 -8.78 -6.33
C ILE A 45 -2.34 -8.66 -7.36
N GLY A 46 -2.03 -9.71 -8.12
CA GLY A 46 -0.96 -9.66 -9.14
C GLY A 46 -1.23 -8.69 -10.28
N GLU A 47 -2.50 -8.48 -10.63
CA GLU A 47 -2.87 -7.47 -11.63
C GLU A 47 -2.80 -6.05 -11.08
N LEU A 48 -3.25 -5.85 -9.84
CA LEU A 48 -3.34 -4.56 -9.17
C LEU A 48 -2.02 -4.08 -8.57
N VAL A 49 -1.08 -4.99 -8.29
CA VAL A 49 0.19 -4.69 -7.61
C VAL A 49 1.36 -4.89 -8.55
N ASP A 50 2.14 -3.83 -8.72
CA ASP A 50 3.47 -3.92 -9.35
C ASP A 50 4.49 -4.36 -8.31
N PHE A 51 4.63 -5.69 -8.13
CA PHE A 51 5.54 -6.25 -7.13
C PHE A 51 6.99 -5.77 -7.26
N PRO A 52 7.61 -5.69 -8.46
CA PRO A 52 8.95 -5.16 -8.60
C PRO A 52 9.09 -3.72 -8.11
N ALA A 53 8.15 -2.84 -8.45
CA ALA A 53 8.18 -1.45 -8.01
C ALA A 53 7.96 -1.32 -6.51
N VAL A 54 6.98 -2.05 -5.96
CA VAL A 54 6.67 -2.03 -4.53
C VAL A 54 7.83 -2.58 -3.71
N ARG A 55 8.44 -3.68 -4.14
CA ARG A 55 9.65 -4.25 -3.51
C ARG A 55 10.75 -3.21 -3.43
N ARG A 56 11.10 -2.55 -4.55
CA ARG A 56 12.12 -1.49 -4.56
C ARG A 56 11.79 -0.36 -3.59
N SER A 57 10.53 0.08 -3.54
CA SER A 57 10.11 1.14 -2.61
C SER A 57 10.26 0.75 -1.15
N LEU A 58 9.91 -0.49 -0.80
CA LEU A 58 10.00 -1.00 0.56
C LEU A 58 11.46 -1.25 0.95
N THR A 59 12.26 -1.85 0.07
CA THR A 59 13.69 -2.07 0.28
C THR A 59 14.41 -0.76 0.59
N GLY A 60 14.20 0.30 -0.22
CA GLY A 60 14.83 1.59 0.03
C GLY A 60 14.48 2.18 1.39
N GLN A 61 13.21 2.13 1.77
CA GLN A 61 12.77 2.66 3.08
C GLN A 61 13.30 1.87 4.28
N LEU A 62 13.41 0.54 4.16
CA LEU A 62 13.91 -0.32 5.23
C LEU A 62 15.45 -0.29 5.32
N GLN A 63 16.15 -0.04 4.21
CA GLN A 63 17.60 0.15 4.20
C GLN A 63 18.01 1.52 4.75
N GLU A 64 17.26 2.58 4.46
CA GLU A 64 17.48 3.92 5.04
C GLU A 64 17.23 3.94 6.56
N ALA A 65 16.31 3.11 7.05
CA ALA A 65 15.96 3.03 8.47
C ALA A 65 16.68 1.92 9.22
N ALA A 66 17.33 0.98 8.51
CA ALA A 66 18.35 0.16 9.13
C ALA A 66 19.41 1.15 9.66
N PRO A 67 19.64 1.23 10.99
CA PRO A 67 20.82 1.91 11.44
C PRO A 67 21.95 1.27 10.65
N VAL A 68 22.73 2.09 9.94
CA VAL A 68 24.10 1.72 9.63
C VAL A 68 24.64 1.31 10.99
N ALA A 69 24.59 0.01 11.29
CA ALA A 69 25.34 -0.57 12.37
C ALA A 69 26.71 -0.02 12.09
N ALA A 70 27.14 0.92 12.92
CA ALA A 70 28.35 1.66 12.72
C ALA A 70 29.43 0.59 12.58
N ALA A 71 29.76 0.29 11.33
CA ALA A 71 30.90 -0.51 10.95
C ALA A 71 32.07 0.45 11.12
N GLU A 72 32.26 0.91 12.34
CA GLU A 72 33.54 1.39 12.79
C GLU A 72 34.38 0.11 12.80
N PRO A 73 35.37 -0.03 11.90
CA PRO A 73 36.15 -1.24 11.82
C PRO A 73 36.78 -1.45 13.21
N PRO A 74 36.45 -2.55 13.92
CA PRO A 74 37.08 -2.81 15.20
C PRO A 74 38.55 -3.04 14.90
N SER A 75 39.40 -2.12 15.35
CA SER A 75 40.83 -2.36 15.36
C SER A 75 41.06 -3.60 16.21
N ILE A 76 41.64 -4.66 15.64
CA ILE A 76 42.02 -5.92 16.31
C ILE A 76 42.79 -5.63 17.62
N TRP A 77 43.49 -4.50 17.65
CA TRP A 77 44.27 -3.97 18.77
C TRP A 77 43.46 -3.41 19.94
N ARG A 78 42.17 -3.08 19.77
CA ARG A 78 41.30 -2.56 20.85
C ARG A 78 40.32 -3.59 21.39
N ASP A 79 39.85 -4.52 20.57
CA ASP A 79 38.91 -5.55 21.03
C ASP A 79 39.05 -6.88 20.25
N PRO A 80 40.04 -7.71 20.61
CA PRO A 80 40.27 -9.01 19.97
C PRO A 80 39.14 -10.02 20.25
N MET A 81 38.45 -9.90 21.39
CA MET A 81 37.34 -10.79 21.77
C MET A 81 36.07 -10.45 21.00
N GLY A 82 35.76 -9.17 20.77
CA GLY A 82 34.66 -8.73 19.94
C GLY A 82 34.80 -9.14 18.47
N ALA A 83 36.03 -9.08 17.93
CA ALA A 83 36.33 -9.54 16.57
C ALA A 83 36.14 -11.06 16.40
N MET A 84 36.59 -11.89 17.35
CA MET A 84 36.35 -13.34 17.32
C MET A 84 34.87 -13.68 17.51
N ARG A 85 34.17 -12.99 18.42
CA ARG A 85 32.74 -13.21 18.65
C ARG A 85 31.92 -12.92 17.40
N ARG A 86 32.34 -11.92 16.59
CA ARG A 86 31.67 -11.55 15.34
C ARG A 86 32.05 -12.43 14.15
N ALA A 87 33.25 -13.04 14.16
CA ALA A 87 33.68 -14.04 13.18
C ALA A 87 33.00 -15.41 13.38
N ILE A 88 32.57 -15.71 14.62
CA ILE A 88 31.82 -16.92 14.98
C ILE A 88 30.31 -16.67 14.97
N GLU A 89 29.87 -15.41 15.07
CA GLU A 89 28.47 -15.04 14.82
C GLU A 89 28.15 -15.51 13.39
N PRO A 90 27.19 -16.43 13.22
CA PRO A 90 26.71 -16.74 11.88
C PRO A 90 26.31 -15.40 11.28
N ILE A 91 26.80 -15.10 10.07
CA ILE A 91 26.32 -13.99 9.27
C ILE A 91 24.84 -14.27 9.06
N ALA A 92 24.01 -13.83 10.00
CA ALA A 92 22.58 -13.82 9.83
C ALA A 92 22.39 -12.88 8.64
N PRO A 93 21.94 -13.37 7.47
CA PRO A 93 21.41 -12.44 6.50
C PRO A 93 20.37 -11.65 7.28
N PRO A 94 20.38 -10.30 7.27
CA PRO A 94 19.20 -9.60 7.74
C PRO A 94 18.05 -10.12 6.88
N GLU A 95 17.20 -10.98 7.47
CA GLU A 95 16.09 -11.62 6.80
C GLU A 95 15.27 -10.55 6.08
N PRO A 96 14.70 -10.86 4.91
CA PRO A 96 14.02 -9.89 4.08
C PRO A 96 12.77 -9.38 4.80
N LYS A 97 12.93 -8.31 5.60
CA LYS A 97 11.82 -7.55 6.18
C LYS A 97 10.85 -7.09 5.09
N VAL A 98 11.29 -7.01 3.83
CA VAL A 98 10.45 -6.69 2.69
C VAL A 98 9.44 -7.80 2.38
N ASP A 99 9.87 -9.08 2.46
CA ASP A 99 9.03 -10.19 2.00
C ASP A 99 7.79 -10.37 2.88
N ARG A 100 7.87 -10.09 4.20
CA ARG A 100 6.68 -10.04 5.08
C ARG A 100 5.63 -9.03 4.62
N TYR A 101 6.03 -7.91 4.03
CA TYR A 101 5.11 -6.90 3.50
C TYR A 101 4.53 -7.28 2.13
N LEU A 102 5.26 -8.09 1.35
CA LEU A 102 4.84 -8.54 0.02
C LEU A 102 3.94 -9.79 0.04
N THR A 103 3.72 -10.39 1.21
CA THR A 103 2.72 -11.46 1.38
C THR A 103 1.29 -10.92 1.28
N ILE A 104 0.34 -11.79 0.94
CA ILE A 104 -1.10 -11.47 0.91
C ILE A 104 -1.55 -10.93 2.28
N ALA A 105 -1.15 -11.61 3.36
CA ALA A 105 -1.43 -11.20 4.73
C ALA A 105 -0.80 -9.84 5.06
N GLY A 106 0.42 -9.57 4.58
CA GLY A 106 1.10 -8.29 4.72
C GLY A 106 0.37 -7.16 4.00
N ILE A 107 0.00 -7.34 2.73
CA ILE A 107 -0.78 -6.37 1.96
C ILE A 107 -2.16 -6.14 2.60
N SER A 108 -2.81 -7.20 3.07
CA SER A 108 -4.09 -7.12 3.81
C SER A 108 -3.97 -6.35 5.13
N ALA A 109 -2.88 -6.53 5.86
CA ALA A 109 -2.60 -5.75 7.07
C ALA A 109 -2.35 -4.27 6.72
N LEU A 110 -1.53 -4.01 5.71
CA LEU A 110 -1.20 -2.66 5.26
C LEU A 110 -2.44 -1.89 4.79
N THR A 111 -3.32 -2.49 3.99
CA THR A 111 -4.57 -1.85 3.53
C THR A 111 -5.54 -1.54 4.67
N ARG A 112 -5.36 -2.18 5.83
CA ARG A 112 -6.06 -1.89 7.09
C ARG A 112 -5.31 -0.89 7.99
N GLY A 113 -4.12 -0.43 7.58
CA GLY A 113 -3.27 0.50 8.36
C GLY A 113 -2.36 -0.18 9.39
N TYR A 114 -2.23 -1.50 9.37
CA TYR A 114 -1.41 -2.27 10.31
C TYR A 114 -0.12 -2.77 9.66
N ALA A 115 0.93 -2.94 10.47
CA ALA A 115 2.11 -3.69 10.06
C ALA A 115 1.77 -5.17 9.87
N PRO A 116 2.48 -5.91 9.00
CA PRO A 116 2.34 -7.36 8.89
C PRO A 116 2.48 -8.04 10.26
N GLY A 117 1.52 -8.90 10.62
CA GLY A 117 1.47 -9.59 11.91
C GLY A 117 0.87 -8.80 13.08
N ALA A 118 0.68 -7.47 12.96
CA ALA A 118 0.12 -6.63 14.02
C ALA A 118 -1.38 -6.34 13.83
N ALA A 119 -1.98 -6.80 12.73
CA ALA A 119 -3.39 -6.62 12.48
C ALA A 119 -4.21 -7.55 13.40
N PRO A 120 -5.24 -7.04 14.09
CA PRO A 120 -6.14 -7.92 14.83
C PRO A 120 -6.76 -8.96 13.91
N ALA A 121 -7.03 -10.15 14.46
CA ALA A 121 -7.83 -11.18 13.80
C ALA A 121 -9.09 -10.50 13.25
N GLY A 122 -9.31 -10.60 11.94
CA GLY A 122 -10.24 -9.74 11.22
C GLY A 122 -11.60 -9.73 11.89
N ALA A 123 -12.17 -8.54 12.09
CA ALA A 123 -13.58 -8.42 12.47
C ALA A 123 -14.38 -9.30 11.50
N ALA A 124 -15.19 -10.21 12.06
CA ALA A 124 -15.94 -11.21 11.32
C ALA A 124 -16.57 -10.57 10.08
N ARG A 125 -16.35 -11.22 8.93
CA ARG A 125 -16.82 -10.77 7.62
C ARG A 125 -18.29 -10.35 7.78
N PRO A 126 -18.64 -9.09 7.51
CA PRO A 126 -20.04 -8.70 7.56
C PRO A 126 -20.75 -9.38 6.38
N GLU A 127 -21.44 -10.47 6.67
CA GLU A 127 -22.19 -11.23 5.66
C GLU A 127 -23.44 -10.48 5.22
N THR A 128 -23.97 -9.62 6.09
CA THR A 128 -25.15 -8.81 5.83
C THR A 128 -24.79 -7.47 5.16
N VAL A 129 -25.68 -6.99 4.28
CA VAL A 129 -25.55 -5.68 3.63
C VAL A 129 -25.43 -4.56 4.67
N GLY A 130 -26.20 -4.64 5.77
CA GLY A 130 -26.10 -3.71 6.90
C GLY A 130 -24.76 -3.76 7.62
N GLY A 131 -24.17 -4.94 7.79
CA GLY A 131 -22.82 -5.10 8.31
C GLY A 131 -21.75 -4.49 7.40
N LYS A 132 -21.91 -4.62 6.07
CA LYS A 132 -20.99 -4.01 5.08
C LYS A 132 -21.06 -2.50 5.13
N VAL A 133 -22.26 -1.93 5.23
CA VAL A 133 -22.45 -0.48 5.38
C VAL A 133 -21.85 0.00 6.70
N LYS A 134 -22.10 -0.69 7.82
CA LYS A 134 -21.51 -0.33 9.12
C LYS A 134 -19.99 -0.45 9.12
N ALA A 135 -19.41 -1.46 8.49
CA ALA A 135 -17.95 -1.61 8.34
C ALA A 135 -17.34 -0.54 7.43
N VAL A 136 -18.06 -0.09 6.40
CA VAL A 136 -17.67 1.04 5.57
C VAL A 136 -17.74 2.35 6.36
N VAL A 137 -18.73 2.50 7.26
CA VAL A 137 -18.95 3.73 8.04
C VAL A 137 -18.02 3.84 9.26
N SER A 138 -17.64 2.71 9.85
CA SER A 138 -16.88 2.66 11.11
C SER A 138 -15.38 2.46 10.89
N GLY A 139 -14.98 2.06 9.69
CA GLY A 139 -13.57 1.79 9.38
C GLY A 139 -12.76 3.08 9.21
N PRO A 140 -11.44 3.04 9.46
CA PRO A 140 -10.54 4.13 9.04
C PRO A 140 -10.74 4.41 7.55
N TYR A 141 -11.13 5.65 7.23
CA TYR A 141 -11.37 6.03 5.85
C TYR A 141 -10.04 6.27 5.13
N PRO A 142 -9.85 5.71 3.93
CA PRO A 142 -8.76 6.11 3.06
C PRO A 142 -8.95 7.57 2.68
N THR A 143 -7.93 8.39 2.95
CA THR A 143 -7.92 9.80 2.59
C THR A 143 -7.12 9.99 1.31
N LEU A 144 -7.66 10.75 0.36
CA LEU A 144 -6.95 11.09 -0.87
C LEU A 144 -5.90 12.14 -0.51
N ALA A 145 -4.63 11.75 -0.42
CA ALA A 145 -3.56 12.64 -0.02
C ALA A 145 -3.03 13.46 -1.21
N TYR A 146 -3.07 12.90 -2.41
CA TYR A 146 -2.61 13.54 -3.64
C TYR A 146 -3.29 12.91 -4.85
N TRP A 147 -3.62 13.72 -5.86
CA TRP A 147 -4.22 13.27 -7.12
C TRP A 147 -3.56 13.96 -8.31
N ASP A 148 -3.17 13.17 -9.30
CA ASP A 148 -2.58 13.57 -10.57
C ASP A 148 -3.12 12.63 -11.67
N PRO A 149 -3.24 13.08 -12.93
CA PRO A 149 -3.75 12.26 -14.03
C PRO A 149 -3.04 10.92 -14.20
N ASN A 150 -1.77 10.80 -13.80
CA ASN A 150 -0.98 9.58 -13.87
C ASN A 150 -0.66 8.96 -12.51
N ARG A 151 -0.90 9.67 -11.40
CA ARG A 151 -0.50 9.21 -10.06
C ARG A 151 -1.48 9.62 -8.98
N VAL A 152 -1.89 8.67 -8.13
CA VAL A 152 -2.76 8.97 -6.99
C VAL A 152 -2.15 8.40 -5.72
N ARG A 153 -2.19 9.18 -4.63
CA ARG A 153 -1.74 8.75 -3.31
C ARG A 153 -2.92 8.66 -2.35
N VAL A 154 -3.13 7.47 -1.81
CA VAL A 154 -4.16 7.16 -0.83
C VAL A 154 -3.49 6.94 0.52
N ALA A 155 -3.82 7.77 1.49
CA ALA A 155 -3.32 7.67 2.86
C ALA A 155 -4.29 6.88 3.73
N MET A 156 -3.80 5.82 4.35
CA MET A 156 -4.53 4.94 5.25
C MET A 156 -4.03 5.14 6.68
N LYS A 157 -4.92 5.60 7.56
CA LYS A 157 -4.64 5.78 8.99
C LYS A 157 -4.88 4.47 9.74
N ARG A 158 -4.07 4.19 10.76
CA ARG A 158 -4.30 3.05 11.66
C ARG A 158 -5.53 3.30 12.55
N PRO A 159 -6.45 2.33 12.70
CA PRO A 159 -7.48 2.39 13.74
C PRO A 159 -6.84 2.56 15.12
N GLY A 160 -7.25 3.58 15.87
CA GLY A 160 -6.74 3.84 17.22
C GLY A 160 -5.45 4.68 17.29
N ASP A 161 -4.74 4.90 16.17
CA ASP A 161 -3.56 5.77 16.14
C ASP A 161 -3.47 6.54 14.81
N ALA A 162 -3.99 7.77 14.80
CA ALA A 162 -4.03 8.62 13.62
C ALA A 162 -2.64 9.12 13.16
N ARG A 163 -1.58 8.97 13.97
CA ARG A 163 -0.21 9.37 13.62
C ARG A 163 0.46 8.33 12.70
N LYS A 164 0.01 7.08 12.75
CA LYS A 164 0.50 5.99 11.90
C LYS A 164 -0.27 5.97 10.59
N VAL A 165 0.34 6.54 9.56
CA VAL A 165 -0.24 6.69 8.22
C VAL A 165 0.59 5.93 7.20
N THR A 166 -0.02 4.93 6.55
CA THR A 166 0.55 4.22 5.41
C THR A 166 0.04 4.85 4.12
N VAL A 167 0.92 5.27 3.22
CA VAL A 167 0.51 5.91 1.95
C VAL A 167 0.74 4.96 0.77
N PHE A 168 -0.33 4.65 0.07
CA PHE A 168 -0.34 3.84 -1.15
C PHE A 168 -0.29 4.74 -2.37
N THR A 169 0.70 4.56 -3.22
CA THR A 169 0.82 5.30 -4.47
C THR A 169 0.48 4.40 -5.64
N PHE A 170 -0.61 4.76 -6.33
CA PHE A 170 -1.03 4.14 -7.57
C PHE A 170 -0.51 4.94 -8.75
N GLN A 171 -0.15 4.25 -9.81
CA GLN A 171 0.25 4.81 -11.08
C GLN A 171 -0.63 4.25 -12.19
N ARG A 172 -1.06 5.13 -13.09
CA ARG A 172 -1.84 4.76 -14.27
C ARG A 172 -0.95 4.02 -15.25
N ARG A 173 -1.39 2.83 -15.69
CA ARG A 173 -0.72 1.99 -16.70
C ARG A 173 -1.44 2.01 -18.05
N ALA A 174 -2.77 2.16 -18.03
CA ALA A 174 -3.61 2.38 -19.22
C ALA A 174 -4.76 3.33 -18.86
N LEU A 175 -5.67 3.65 -19.78
CA LEU A 175 -6.73 4.66 -19.58
C LEU A 175 -7.47 4.51 -18.24
N PHE A 176 -7.86 3.29 -17.87
CA PHE A 176 -8.56 2.97 -16.62
C PHE A 176 -7.80 2.00 -15.72
N THR A 177 -6.61 1.56 -16.14
CA THR A 177 -5.82 0.58 -15.38
C THR A 177 -4.85 1.30 -14.47
N TRP A 178 -5.01 1.09 -13.17
CA TRP A 178 -4.16 1.64 -12.13
C TRP A 178 -3.48 0.51 -11.37
N LYS A 179 -2.17 0.63 -11.17
CA LYS A 179 -1.38 -0.34 -10.40
C LYS A 179 -0.73 0.33 -9.20
N LEU A 180 -0.68 -0.38 -8.08
CA LEU A 180 0.08 0.01 -6.91
C LEU A 180 1.57 -0.14 -7.22
N VAL A 181 2.32 0.97 -7.13
CA VAL A 181 3.75 0.99 -7.47
C VAL A 181 4.65 1.32 -6.28
N HIS A 182 4.11 1.96 -5.24
CA HIS A 182 4.92 2.39 -4.10
C HIS A 182 4.09 2.41 -2.83
N ILE A 183 4.63 1.85 -1.76
CA ILE A 183 4.03 1.84 -0.41
C ILE A 183 4.95 2.63 0.50
N LYS A 184 4.43 3.68 1.13
CA LYS A 184 5.14 4.50 2.09
C LYS A 184 4.74 4.09 3.51
N LEU A 185 5.66 3.50 4.26
CA LEU A 185 5.40 3.06 5.65
C LEU A 185 5.40 4.25 6.62
N PRO A 186 4.71 4.16 7.77
CA PRO A 186 4.85 5.11 8.88
C PRO A 186 6.32 5.22 9.32
N ARG A 187 6.73 6.39 9.85
CA ARG A 187 8.14 6.61 10.26
C ARG A 187 8.64 5.58 11.28
N ASP A 188 7.77 5.18 12.20
CA ASP A 188 8.12 4.27 13.30
C ASP A 188 8.21 2.79 12.87
N GLU A 189 7.87 2.46 11.62
CA GLU A 189 7.79 1.08 11.11
C GLU A 189 8.72 0.80 9.94
N ARG A 190 9.60 1.76 9.62
CA ARG A 190 10.69 1.59 8.66
C ARG A 190 11.91 1.01 9.34
#